data_AF-A0A2J0KL80-F1
#
_entry.id   AF-A0A2J0KL80-F1
#
_cell.length_a   1.000
_cell.length_b   1.000
_cell.length_c   1.000
_cell.angle_alpha   90.00
_cell.angle_beta   90.00
_cell.angle_gamma   90.00
#
_symmetry.space_group_name_H-M   'P 1'
#
loop_
_entity.id
_entity.type
_entity.pdbx_description
1 polymer ?
#
loop_
_entity_poly.entity_id
_entity_poly.type
_entity_poly.pdbx_seq_one_letter_code
_entity_poly.pdbx_strand_id
1 'polypeptide(L)'
;MSFLIFVLFGIIFFVDIFGVNADEISSLKKEIDQQQEKKEKTEQELNTAQTMLQKNQYQLNITKDLLVKTENDIKRRKKEIEELENQIEINRKILESYIREMYFGDQQVLENFLASESDLSLNSDNFFQFLSVKEKILSVMDEIDKAKDQEEKAKKDMEEKKDDHEKLLSIQSGQQYQIKSDITRNKATLSQINSKINKLRAELTNILGSSVSFNDVISASKYASKVTGIRKDYLLGVLVVESNLGRYTGGCDYKESRMSDYRKGIFRDICKGLKYNYKKMKVSCPPSGYSGTGGAMGVAQFMPDTWIGYQSSITAVTGHNPPDPWSLTDGVVTMALKLTKVNGVTNHKESAEAKAYCVYLAGNNWASYCDNNGTNYGDLVLYWADNYEKLLGD
;
A
#
# COMPACT_ATOMS: atom_id res chain seq x y z
N MET A 1 49.94 5.93 39.71
CA MET A 1 49.61 6.65 38.48
C MET A 1 48.31 6.06 37.97
N SER A 2 47.14 6.52 38.42
CA SER A 2 46.50 7.82 38.11
C SER A 2 46.18 7.87 36.61
N PHE A 3 44.94 8.02 36.13
CA PHE A 3 43.84 8.84 36.64
C PHE A 3 42.46 8.23 36.32
N LEU A 4 41.57 8.31 37.32
CA LEU A 4 40.12 8.32 37.26
C LEU A 4 39.61 9.52 36.44
N ILE A 5 38.56 9.36 35.63
CA ILE A 5 37.55 10.43 35.41
C ILE A 5 36.16 9.78 35.45
N PHE A 6 35.49 9.97 36.59
CA PHE A 6 34.03 10.05 36.74
C PHE A 6 33.51 11.22 35.91
N VAL A 7 32.24 11.19 35.45
CA VAL A 7 31.25 12.24 35.78
C VAL A 7 29.87 11.93 35.16
N LEU A 8 28.93 11.74 36.10
CA LEU A 8 27.50 12.04 36.12
C LEU A 8 26.52 11.39 35.11
N PHE A 9 25.94 10.28 35.57
CA PHE A 9 24.50 10.07 35.57
C PHE A 9 23.79 11.27 36.21
N GLY A 10 23.22 12.15 35.38
CA GLY A 10 22.27 13.17 35.80
C GLY A 10 20.86 12.59 35.76
N ILE A 11 20.32 12.28 36.93
CA ILE A 11 18.91 11.95 37.15
C ILE A 11 18.08 13.15 36.66
N ILE A 12 17.41 12.99 35.51
CA ILE A 12 16.41 13.95 35.04
C ILE A 12 15.22 13.82 35.98
N PHE A 13 15.10 14.78 36.89
CA PHE A 13 13.88 15.01 37.65
C PHE A 13 12.76 15.33 36.66
N PHE A 14 11.85 14.37 36.50
CA PHE A 14 10.53 14.58 35.91
C PHE A 14 9.84 15.75 36.63
N VAL A 15 9.56 16.82 35.89
CA VAL A 15 8.61 17.84 36.33
C VAL A 15 7.23 17.33 35.96
N ASP A 16 6.63 16.61 36.90
CA ASP A 16 5.27 16.10 36.86
C ASP A 16 4.24 17.23 36.87
N ILE A 17 3.75 17.61 35.68
CA ILE A 17 2.41 18.23 35.52
C ILE A 17 1.60 17.62 34.36
N PHE A 18 2.18 16.80 33.46
CA PHE A 18 1.43 16.20 32.32
C PHE A 18 1.80 14.73 31.95
N GLY A 19 2.55 14.01 32.79
CA GLY A 19 3.22 12.76 32.40
C GLY A 19 2.34 11.51 32.15
N VAL A 20 1.16 11.38 32.79
CA VAL A 20 0.48 10.06 32.79
C VAL A 20 -0.24 9.73 31.47
N ASN A 21 -0.70 10.73 30.70
CA ASN A 21 -1.41 10.49 29.42
C ASN A 21 -0.50 10.65 28.18
N ALA A 22 0.66 11.30 28.29
CA ALA A 22 1.55 11.52 27.15
C ALA A 22 2.24 10.21 26.70
N ASP A 23 2.62 9.37 27.66
CA ASP A 23 3.25 8.07 27.39
C ASP A 23 2.28 7.08 26.71
N GLU A 24 1.01 7.07 27.14
CA GLU A 24 -0.05 6.22 26.56
C GLU A 24 -0.43 6.65 25.13
N ILE A 25 -0.52 7.97 24.89
CA ILE A 25 -0.72 8.52 23.54
C ILE A 25 0.47 8.20 22.63
N SER A 26 1.70 8.32 23.14
CA SER A 26 2.92 8.00 22.42
C SER A 26 2.99 6.52 22.04
N SER A 27 2.64 5.61 22.96
CA SER A 27 2.59 4.17 22.67
C SER A 27 1.51 3.83 21.65
N LEU A 28 0.31 4.40 21.75
CA LEU A 28 -0.77 4.17 20.79
C LEU A 28 -0.41 4.68 19.38
N LYS A 29 0.23 5.84 19.28
CA LYS A 29 0.75 6.36 17.99
C LYS A 29 1.77 5.42 17.38
N LYS A 30 2.76 4.97 18.17
CA LYS A 30 3.76 4.00 17.71
C LYS A 30 3.12 2.69 17.25
N GLU A 31 2.08 2.22 17.92
CA GLU A 31 1.33 1.04 17.48
C GLU A 31 0.57 1.28 16.16
N ILE A 32 -0.05 2.45 15.99
CA ILE A 32 -0.71 2.83 14.72
C ILE A 32 0.30 2.85 13.58
N ASP A 33 1.46 3.50 13.77
CA ASP A 33 2.51 3.58 12.76
C ASP A 33 3.02 2.19 12.38
N GLN A 34 3.25 1.31 13.37
CA GLN A 34 3.63 -0.08 13.11
C GLN A 34 2.55 -0.88 12.37
N GLN A 35 1.27 -0.61 12.61
CA GLN A 35 0.19 -1.24 11.84
C GLN A 35 0.12 -0.68 10.41
N GLN A 36 0.41 0.61 10.23
CA GLN A 36 0.42 1.26 8.92
C GLN A 36 1.59 0.75 8.05
N GLU A 37 2.79 0.61 8.61
CA GLU A 37 3.93 -0.03 7.91
C GLU A 37 3.60 -1.48 7.51
N LYS A 38 2.96 -2.24 8.41
CA LYS A 38 2.49 -3.60 8.10
C LYS A 38 1.46 -3.60 6.99
N LYS A 39 0.53 -2.63 6.98
CA LYS A 39 -0.48 -2.48 5.94
C LYS A 39 0.16 -2.28 4.57
N GLU A 40 1.09 -1.31 4.46
CA GLU A 40 1.79 -1.02 3.21
C GLU A 40 2.53 -2.25 2.68
N LYS A 41 3.24 -2.96 3.56
CA LYS A 41 3.92 -4.21 3.20
C LYS A 41 2.94 -5.28 2.70
N THR A 42 1.82 -5.49 3.40
CA THR A 42 0.81 -6.47 2.99
C THR A 42 0.10 -6.05 1.69
N GLU A 43 -0.09 -4.75 1.43
CA GLU A 43 -0.61 -4.24 0.16
C GLU A 43 0.36 -4.51 -1.01
N GLN A 44 1.67 -4.31 -0.80
CA GLN A 44 2.69 -4.66 -1.78
C GLN A 44 2.73 -6.16 -2.08
N GLU A 45 2.67 -7.00 -1.04
CA GLU A 45 2.59 -8.45 -1.17
C GLU A 45 1.32 -8.88 -1.93
N LEU A 46 0.17 -8.25 -1.65
CA LEU A 46 -1.09 -8.50 -2.36
C LEU A 46 -0.99 -8.13 -3.85
N ASN A 47 -0.44 -6.96 -4.18
CA ASN A 47 -0.26 -6.52 -5.57
C ASN A 47 0.70 -7.46 -6.33
N THR A 48 1.76 -7.91 -5.66
CA THR A 48 2.70 -8.89 -6.21
C THR A 48 2.00 -10.21 -6.51
N ALA A 49 1.23 -10.75 -5.55
CA ALA A 49 0.47 -11.98 -5.73
C ALA A 49 -0.58 -11.88 -6.85
N GLN A 50 -1.25 -10.74 -7.00
CA GLN A 50 -2.19 -10.48 -8.10
C GLN A 50 -1.49 -10.48 -9.47
N THR A 51 -0.31 -9.86 -9.55
CA THR A 51 0.50 -9.85 -10.78
C THR A 51 0.97 -11.27 -11.14
N MET A 52 1.42 -12.04 -10.14
CA MET A 52 1.78 -13.44 -10.32
C MET A 52 0.59 -14.29 -10.78
N LEU A 53 -0.61 -14.03 -10.25
CA LEU A 53 -1.83 -14.72 -10.68
C LEU A 53 -2.13 -14.47 -12.16
N GLN A 54 -2.06 -13.22 -12.61
CA GLN A 54 -2.27 -12.87 -14.03
C GLN A 54 -1.25 -13.56 -14.93
N LYS A 55 0.03 -13.53 -14.54
CA LYS A 55 1.09 -14.23 -15.28
C LYS A 55 0.83 -15.74 -15.34
N ASN A 56 0.48 -16.37 -14.21
CA ASN A 56 0.17 -17.78 -14.15
C ASN A 56 -1.06 -18.14 -15.02
N GLN A 57 -2.11 -17.31 -15.02
CA GLN A 57 -3.27 -17.49 -15.90
C GLN A 57 -2.91 -17.42 -17.39
N TYR A 58 -2.06 -16.48 -17.77
CA TYR A 58 -1.57 -16.38 -19.14
C TYR A 58 -0.77 -17.62 -19.56
N GLN A 59 0.14 -18.09 -18.69
CA GLN A 59 0.92 -19.30 -18.91
C GLN A 59 0.03 -20.55 -19.02
N LEU A 60 -1.00 -20.66 -18.18
CA LEU A 60 -1.98 -21.75 -18.26
C LEU A 60 -2.71 -21.78 -19.60
N ASN A 61 -3.12 -20.61 -20.11
CA ASN A 61 -3.79 -20.54 -21.40
C ASN A 61 -2.85 -20.96 -22.53
N ILE A 62 -1.59 -20.52 -22.52
CA ILE A 62 -0.58 -20.99 -23.48
C ILE A 62 -0.42 -22.51 -23.42
N THR A 63 -0.27 -23.09 -22.23
CA THR A 63 -0.11 -24.54 -22.08
C THR A 63 -1.33 -25.29 -22.60
N LYS A 64 -2.55 -24.78 -22.36
CA LYS A 64 -3.78 -25.37 -22.89
C LYS A 64 -3.85 -25.31 -24.41
N ASP A 65 -3.48 -24.18 -25.01
CA ASP A 65 -3.49 -24.03 -26.46
C ASP A 65 -2.45 -24.95 -27.12
N LEU A 66 -1.27 -25.08 -26.51
CA LEU A 66 -0.25 -26.03 -26.95
C LEU A 66 -0.74 -27.47 -26.82
N LEU A 67 -1.41 -27.82 -25.72
CA LEU A 67 -1.99 -29.15 -25.54
C LEU A 67 -3.00 -29.48 -26.63
N VAL A 68 -3.96 -28.57 -26.89
CA VAL A 68 -4.96 -28.73 -27.97
C VAL A 68 -4.30 -28.88 -29.33
N LYS A 69 -3.25 -28.08 -29.61
CA LYS A 69 -2.50 -28.18 -30.86
C LYS A 69 -1.83 -29.54 -31.01
N THR A 70 -1.14 -30.00 -29.97
CA THR A 70 -0.49 -31.31 -29.93
C THR A 70 -1.50 -32.45 -30.10
N GLU A 71 -2.66 -32.39 -29.45
CA GLU A 71 -3.73 -33.38 -29.61
C GLU A 71 -4.27 -33.43 -31.05
N ASN A 72 -4.45 -32.28 -31.69
CA ASN A 72 -4.87 -32.20 -33.08
C ASN A 72 -3.80 -32.75 -34.04
N ASP A 73 -2.52 -32.46 -33.79
CA ASP A 73 -1.41 -32.99 -34.57
C ASP A 73 -1.31 -34.53 -34.43
N ILE A 74 -1.46 -35.07 -33.22
CA ILE A 74 -1.54 -36.53 -32.98
C ILE A 74 -2.71 -37.14 -33.77
N LYS A 75 -3.89 -36.50 -33.73
CA LYS A 75 -5.07 -36.96 -34.47
C LYS A 75 -4.85 -36.96 -35.98
N ARG A 76 -4.18 -35.94 -36.52
CA ARG A 76 -3.82 -35.87 -37.95
C ARG A 76 -2.88 -37.01 -38.32
N ARG A 77 -1.79 -37.20 -37.56
CA ARG A 77 -0.81 -38.27 -37.81
C ARG A 77 -1.42 -39.66 -37.71
N LYS A 78 -2.35 -39.89 -36.77
CA LYS A 78 -3.10 -41.16 -36.69
C LYS A 78 -3.88 -41.46 -37.98
N LYS A 79 -4.50 -40.44 -38.59
CA LYS A 79 -5.19 -40.60 -39.87
C LYS A 79 -4.22 -40.83 -41.03
N GLU A 80 -3.08 -40.15 -41.02
CA GLU A 80 -2.03 -40.35 -42.04
C GLU A 80 -1.48 -41.78 -41.98
N ILE A 81 -1.23 -42.33 -40.79
CA ILE A 81 -0.83 -43.74 -40.60
C ILE A 81 -1.91 -44.70 -41.12
N GLU A 82 -3.19 -44.47 -40.77
CA GLU A 82 -4.30 -45.30 -41.26
C GLU A 82 -4.41 -45.29 -42.80
N GLU A 83 -4.19 -44.14 -43.43
CA GLU A 83 -4.17 -44.02 -44.90
C GLU A 83 -2.99 -44.78 -45.52
N LEU A 84 -1.79 -44.68 -44.94
CA LEU A 84 -0.61 -45.42 -45.40
C LEU A 84 -0.82 -46.95 -45.26
N GLU A 85 -1.44 -47.40 -44.16
CA GLU A 85 -1.81 -48.81 -43.97
C GLU A 85 -2.80 -49.31 -45.03
N ASN A 86 -3.80 -48.49 -45.36
CA ASN A 86 -4.75 -48.81 -46.43
C ASN A 86 -4.06 -48.90 -47.79
N GLN A 87 -3.09 -48.02 -48.09
CA GLN A 87 -2.33 -48.06 -49.34
C GLN A 87 -1.46 -49.32 -49.44
N ILE A 88 -0.83 -49.76 -48.34
CA ILE A 88 -0.09 -51.04 -48.29
C ILE A 88 -1.03 -52.20 -48.61
N GLU A 89 -2.23 -52.21 -48.02
CA GLU A 89 -3.20 -53.29 -48.23
C GLU A 89 -3.76 -53.31 -49.67
N ILE A 90 -3.98 -52.14 -50.27
CA ILE A 90 -4.35 -52.02 -51.69
C ILE A 90 -3.24 -52.57 -52.58
N ASN A 91 -1.98 -52.16 -52.36
CA ASN A 91 -0.84 -52.64 -53.13
C ASN A 91 -0.64 -54.16 -52.99
N ARG A 92 -0.87 -54.71 -51.79
CA ARG A 92 -0.86 -56.16 -51.55
C ARG A 92 -1.94 -56.88 -52.38
N LYS A 93 -3.17 -56.36 -52.41
CA LYS A 93 -4.26 -56.92 -53.22
C LYS A 93 -4.00 -56.82 -54.72
N ILE A 94 -3.43 -55.70 -55.19
CA ILE A 94 -3.01 -55.54 -56.58
C ILE A 94 -1.97 -56.61 -56.94
N LEU A 95 -0.96 -56.79 -56.09
CA LEU A 95 0.07 -57.81 -56.30
C LEU A 95 -0.52 -59.23 -56.29
N GLU A 96 -1.47 -59.52 -55.39
CA GLU A 96 -2.16 -60.80 -55.35
C GLU A 96 -2.95 -61.07 -56.64
N SER A 97 -3.75 -60.09 -57.09
CA SER A 97 -4.48 -60.19 -58.36
C SER A 97 -3.53 -60.37 -59.54
N TYR A 98 -2.40 -59.65 -59.56
CA TYR A 98 -1.41 -59.74 -60.62
C TYR A 98 -0.71 -61.11 -60.65
N ILE A 99 -0.42 -61.70 -59.48
CA ILE A 99 0.09 -63.07 -59.37
C ILE A 99 -0.95 -64.09 -59.85
N ARG A 100 -2.23 -63.91 -59.48
CA ARG A 100 -3.32 -64.79 -59.92
C ARG A 100 -3.52 -64.71 -61.44
N GLU A 101 -3.54 -63.52 -62.01
CA GLU A 101 -3.65 -63.31 -63.46
C GLU A 101 -2.48 -63.95 -64.20
N MET A 102 -1.25 -63.83 -63.70
CA MET A 102 -0.11 -64.54 -64.27
C MET A 102 -0.31 -66.06 -64.22
N TYR A 103 -0.71 -66.60 -63.06
CA TYR A 103 -0.88 -68.05 -62.88
C TYR A 103 -1.98 -68.65 -63.75
N PHE A 104 -3.12 -67.96 -63.90
CA PHE A 104 -4.28 -68.46 -64.67
C PHE A 104 -4.28 -68.01 -66.14
N GLY A 105 -3.67 -66.87 -66.47
CA GLY A 105 -3.48 -66.40 -67.85
C GLY A 105 -2.50 -67.26 -68.63
N ASP A 106 -1.48 -67.82 -67.96
CA ASP A 106 -0.47 -68.71 -68.57
C ASP A 106 -0.82 -70.20 -68.55
N GLN A 107 -2.01 -70.60 -68.08
CA GLN A 107 -2.38 -72.03 -68.11
C GLN A 107 -2.53 -72.57 -69.54
N GLN A 108 -2.74 -71.72 -70.55
CA GLN A 108 -2.59 -72.05 -71.97
C GLN A 108 -1.16 -71.88 -72.51
N VAL A 109 -0.29 -71.16 -71.78
CA VAL A 109 1.09 -70.90 -72.17
C VAL A 109 2.01 -72.02 -71.73
N LEU A 110 1.77 -72.71 -70.61
CA LEU A 110 2.58 -73.87 -70.22
C LEU A 110 2.47 -75.04 -71.22
N GLU A 111 1.29 -75.24 -71.82
CA GLU A 111 1.08 -76.21 -72.91
C GLU A 111 1.76 -75.74 -74.22
N ASN A 112 1.77 -74.43 -74.51
CA ASN A 112 2.44 -73.86 -75.69
C ASN A 112 3.97 -73.68 -75.53
N PHE A 113 4.47 -73.52 -74.31
CA PHE A 113 5.89 -73.38 -73.93
C PHE A 113 6.67 -74.66 -74.21
N LEU A 114 6.02 -75.81 -74.06
CA LEU A 114 6.58 -77.12 -74.39
C LEU A 114 6.44 -77.49 -75.88
N ALA A 115 5.64 -76.73 -76.65
CA ALA A 115 5.22 -77.10 -78.00
C ALA A 115 5.82 -76.26 -79.15
N SER A 116 6.51 -75.14 -78.89
CA SER A 116 7.13 -74.35 -79.99
C SER A 116 8.46 -73.69 -79.64
N GLU A 117 9.50 -73.95 -80.46
CA GLU A 117 10.84 -73.32 -80.36
C GLU A 117 10.85 -71.82 -80.73
N SER A 118 9.76 -71.27 -81.30
CA SER A 118 9.68 -69.89 -81.80
C SER A 118 9.01 -68.88 -80.85
N ASP A 119 8.30 -69.32 -79.80
CA ASP A 119 7.59 -68.44 -78.84
C ASP A 119 8.38 -68.13 -77.55
N LEU A 120 9.58 -68.67 -77.40
CA LEU A 120 10.41 -68.48 -76.20
C LEU A 120 10.74 -67.00 -75.93
N SER A 121 10.83 -66.17 -76.97
CA SER A 121 11.11 -64.73 -76.87
C SER A 121 9.91 -63.91 -76.36
N LEU A 122 8.69 -64.20 -76.81
CA LEU A 122 7.49 -63.46 -76.38
C LEU A 122 7.09 -63.82 -74.94
N ASN A 123 7.26 -65.08 -74.57
CA ASN A 123 6.99 -65.56 -73.20
C ASN A 123 8.04 -65.06 -72.19
N SER A 124 9.30 -64.87 -72.59
CA SER A 124 10.30 -64.27 -71.72
C SER A 124 10.02 -62.81 -71.42
N ASP A 125 9.56 -62.04 -72.42
CA ASP A 125 9.29 -60.61 -72.25
C ASP A 125 8.14 -60.35 -71.27
N ASN A 126 7.07 -61.16 -71.34
CA ASN A 126 5.94 -61.11 -70.39
C ASN A 126 6.38 -61.45 -68.95
N PHE A 127 7.27 -62.44 -68.78
CA PHE A 127 7.82 -62.81 -67.47
C PHE A 127 8.71 -61.70 -66.88
N PHE A 128 9.58 -61.10 -67.69
CA PHE A 128 10.42 -59.97 -67.25
C PHE A 128 9.57 -58.74 -66.91
N GLN A 129 8.51 -58.46 -67.67
CA GLN A 129 7.57 -57.40 -67.36
C GLN A 129 6.83 -57.65 -66.04
N PHE A 130 6.43 -58.90 -65.78
CA PHE A 130 5.86 -59.31 -64.49
C PHE A 130 6.83 -59.05 -63.33
N LEU A 131 8.09 -59.51 -63.45
CA LEU A 131 9.11 -59.28 -62.43
C LEU A 131 9.31 -57.79 -62.17
N SER A 132 9.38 -56.97 -63.22
CA SER A 132 9.53 -55.51 -63.08
C SER A 132 8.35 -54.85 -62.35
N VAL A 133 7.10 -55.25 -62.65
CA VAL A 133 5.92 -54.72 -61.95
C VAL A 133 5.89 -55.16 -60.50
N LYS A 134 6.20 -56.43 -60.20
CA LYS A 134 6.34 -56.95 -58.84
C LYS A 134 7.37 -56.14 -58.05
N GLU A 135 8.57 -55.96 -58.60
CA GLU A 135 9.65 -55.21 -57.97
C GLU A 135 9.23 -53.76 -57.67
N LYS A 136 8.53 -53.10 -58.61
CA LYS A 136 7.99 -51.76 -58.39
C LYS A 136 6.94 -51.72 -57.28
N ILE A 137 5.99 -52.64 -57.25
CA ILE A 137 4.97 -52.70 -56.18
C ILE A 137 5.64 -52.93 -54.82
N LEU A 138 6.60 -53.86 -54.74
CA LEU A 138 7.36 -54.11 -53.52
C LEU A 138 8.17 -52.88 -53.07
N SER A 139 8.80 -52.17 -54.02
CA SER A 139 9.52 -50.92 -53.72
C SER A 139 8.59 -49.82 -53.19
N VAL A 140 7.41 -49.65 -53.79
CA VAL A 140 6.41 -48.68 -53.33
C VAL A 140 5.91 -49.03 -51.92
N MET A 141 5.65 -50.31 -51.65
CA MET A 141 5.26 -50.76 -50.31
C MET A 141 6.36 -50.50 -49.27
N ASP A 142 7.62 -50.76 -49.60
CA ASP A 142 8.77 -50.48 -48.72
C ASP A 142 8.93 -48.97 -48.44
N GLU A 143 8.70 -48.11 -49.44
CA GLU A 143 8.68 -46.66 -49.25
C GLU A 143 7.53 -46.21 -48.34
N ILE A 144 6.33 -46.79 -48.50
CA ILE A 144 5.18 -46.50 -47.65
C ILE A 144 5.42 -46.98 -46.21
N ASP A 145 5.98 -48.18 -46.02
CA ASP A 145 6.36 -48.70 -44.69
C ASP A 145 7.37 -47.77 -44.00
N LYS A 146 8.39 -47.29 -44.73
CA LYS A 146 9.36 -46.31 -44.19
C LYS A 146 8.69 -44.98 -43.81
N ALA A 147 7.76 -44.49 -44.63
CA ALA A 147 7.01 -43.27 -44.32
C ALA A 147 6.13 -43.46 -43.08
N LYS A 148 5.47 -44.62 -42.97
CA LYS A 148 4.67 -45.00 -41.80
C LYS A 148 5.53 -45.04 -40.54
N ASP A 149 6.69 -45.68 -40.58
CA ASP A 149 7.62 -45.75 -39.44
C ASP A 149 8.07 -44.35 -38.96
N GLN A 150 8.28 -43.42 -39.89
CA GLN A 150 8.60 -42.03 -39.56
C GLN A 150 7.42 -41.32 -38.88
N GLU A 151 6.21 -41.53 -39.38
CA GLU A 151 4.99 -40.96 -38.81
C GLU A 151 4.68 -41.54 -37.43
N GLU A 152 4.89 -42.84 -37.21
CA GLU A 152 4.73 -43.49 -35.90
C GLU A 152 5.71 -42.94 -34.87
N LYS A 153 6.98 -42.75 -35.25
CA LYS A 153 7.99 -42.11 -34.37
C LYS A 153 7.60 -40.69 -34.02
N ALA A 154 7.27 -39.87 -35.01
CA ALA A 154 6.87 -38.49 -34.79
C ALA A 154 5.59 -38.36 -33.95
N LYS A 155 4.64 -39.29 -34.11
CA LYS A 155 3.45 -39.38 -33.27
C LYS A 155 3.82 -39.71 -31.82
N LYS A 156 4.71 -40.67 -31.59
CA LYS A 156 5.17 -41.03 -30.25
C LYS A 156 5.83 -39.84 -29.53
N ASP A 157 6.70 -39.11 -30.22
CA ASP A 157 7.32 -37.89 -29.69
C ASP A 157 6.28 -36.82 -29.30
N MET A 158 5.17 -36.73 -30.05
CA MET A 158 4.07 -35.82 -29.72
C MET A 158 3.24 -36.33 -28.53
N GLU A 159 3.05 -37.63 -28.38
CA GLU A 159 2.40 -38.23 -27.21
C GLU A 159 3.22 -37.98 -25.93
N GLU A 160 4.55 -38.01 -26.01
CA GLU A 160 5.44 -37.59 -24.90
C GLU A 160 5.30 -36.10 -24.57
N LYS A 161 5.31 -35.22 -25.59
CA LYS A 161 5.06 -33.77 -25.39
C LYS A 161 3.68 -33.48 -24.79
N LYS A 162 2.67 -34.27 -25.16
CA LYS A 162 1.32 -34.16 -24.59
C LYS A 162 1.35 -34.42 -23.08
N ASP A 163 1.99 -35.50 -22.65
CA ASP A 163 2.14 -35.84 -21.23
C ASP A 163 2.91 -34.74 -20.47
N ASP A 164 3.96 -34.18 -21.07
CA ASP A 164 4.69 -33.04 -20.49
C ASP A 164 3.80 -31.80 -20.33
N HIS A 165 2.96 -31.48 -21.31
CA HIS A 165 2.00 -30.38 -21.21
C HIS A 165 0.93 -30.62 -20.13
N GLU A 166 0.41 -31.84 -20.00
CA GLU A 166 -0.56 -32.21 -18.96
C GLU A 166 0.05 -32.09 -17.55
N LYS A 167 1.29 -32.57 -17.37
CA LYS A 167 2.05 -32.41 -16.12
C LYS A 167 2.28 -30.94 -15.80
N LEU A 168 2.71 -30.14 -16.78
CA LEU A 168 2.93 -28.71 -16.60
C LEU A 168 1.63 -27.98 -16.21
N LEU A 169 0.51 -28.34 -16.84
CA LEU A 169 -0.81 -27.78 -16.52
C LEU A 169 -1.21 -28.07 -15.07
N SER A 170 -0.95 -29.30 -14.59
CA SER A 170 -1.20 -29.69 -13.20
C SER A 170 -0.38 -28.87 -12.21
N ILE A 171 0.92 -28.71 -12.47
CA ILE A 171 1.82 -27.88 -11.66
C ILE A 171 1.35 -26.41 -11.63
N GLN A 172 1.06 -25.84 -12.80
CA GLN A 172 0.60 -24.45 -12.93
C GLN A 172 -0.75 -24.24 -12.22
N SER A 173 -1.66 -25.23 -12.25
CA SER A 173 -2.94 -25.19 -11.55
C SER A 173 -2.76 -25.25 -10.03
N GLY A 174 -1.83 -26.08 -9.54
CA GLY A 174 -1.46 -26.12 -8.13
C GLY A 174 -0.88 -24.79 -7.64
N GLN A 175 0.03 -24.18 -8.42
CA GLN A 175 0.55 -22.84 -8.16
C GLN A 175 -0.57 -21.79 -8.14
N GLN A 176 -1.52 -21.86 -9.08
CA GLN A 176 -2.67 -20.94 -9.11
C GLN A 176 -3.47 -21.00 -7.82
N TYR A 177 -3.73 -22.20 -7.31
CA TYR A 177 -4.46 -22.40 -6.06
C TYR A 177 -3.71 -21.76 -4.87
N GLN A 178 -2.40 -21.98 -4.78
CA GLN A 178 -1.57 -21.38 -3.73
C GLN A 178 -1.61 -19.85 -3.79
N ILE A 179 -1.42 -19.26 -4.98
CA ILE A 179 -1.48 -17.80 -5.17
C ILE A 179 -2.85 -17.23 -4.78
N LYS A 180 -3.95 -17.90 -5.17
CA LYS A 180 -5.33 -17.48 -4.78
C LYS A 180 -5.55 -17.56 -3.26
N SER A 181 -4.98 -18.58 -2.62
CA SER A 181 -5.01 -18.72 -1.15
C SER A 181 -4.26 -17.57 -0.48
N ASP A 182 -3.06 -17.22 -0.97
CA ASP A 182 -2.27 -16.11 -0.44
C ASP A 182 -2.97 -14.76 -0.64
N ILE A 183 -3.59 -14.52 -1.80
CA ILE A 183 -4.43 -13.33 -2.02
C ILE A 183 -5.56 -13.24 -1.00
N THR A 184 -6.24 -14.36 -0.72
CA THR A 184 -7.35 -14.40 0.24
C THR A 184 -6.84 -14.12 1.66
N ARG A 185 -5.71 -14.72 2.04
CA ARG A 185 -5.05 -14.49 3.33
C ARG A 185 -4.67 -13.01 3.49
N ASN A 186 -4.01 -12.42 2.50
CA ASN A 186 -3.59 -11.02 2.54
C ASN A 186 -4.78 -10.06 2.63
N LYS A 187 -5.88 -10.32 1.91
CA LYS A 187 -7.12 -9.54 2.06
C LYS A 187 -7.71 -9.63 3.47
N ALA A 188 -7.72 -10.82 4.06
CA ALA A 188 -8.18 -11.02 5.43
C ALA A 188 -7.27 -10.28 6.44
N THR A 189 -5.94 -10.38 6.27
CA THR A 189 -4.95 -9.66 7.07
C THR A 189 -5.13 -8.15 6.96
N LEU A 190 -5.35 -7.60 5.76
CA LEU A 190 -5.62 -6.17 5.58
C LEU A 190 -6.90 -5.72 6.29
N SER A 191 -7.96 -6.52 6.24
CA SER A 191 -9.19 -6.24 6.98
C SER A 191 -8.94 -6.20 8.49
N GLN A 192 -8.16 -7.16 9.02
CA GLN A 192 -7.76 -7.20 10.42
C GLN A 192 -6.90 -5.99 10.82
N ILE A 193 -5.91 -5.62 10.00
CA ILE A 193 -5.05 -4.46 10.23
C ILE A 193 -5.90 -3.18 10.26
N ASN A 194 -6.79 -2.98 9.27
CA ASN A 194 -7.67 -1.81 9.24
C ASN A 194 -8.61 -1.76 10.46
N SER A 195 -9.15 -2.91 10.89
CA SER A 195 -9.96 -2.98 12.11
C SER A 195 -9.14 -2.59 13.35
N LYS A 196 -7.89 -3.05 13.43
CA LYS A 196 -6.99 -2.73 14.55
C LYS A 196 -6.62 -1.25 14.55
N ILE A 197 -6.28 -0.67 13.40
CA ILE A 197 -6.02 0.78 13.26
C ILE A 197 -7.25 1.58 13.70
N ASN A 198 -8.46 1.19 13.28
CA ASN A 198 -9.68 1.88 13.68
C ASN A 198 -9.94 1.81 15.19
N LYS A 199 -9.66 0.67 15.83
CA LYS A 199 -9.76 0.53 17.29
C LYS A 199 -8.75 1.42 18.00
N LEU A 200 -7.48 1.40 17.57
CA LEU A 200 -6.43 2.26 18.12
C LEU A 200 -6.75 3.75 17.94
N ARG A 201 -7.32 4.14 16.79
CA ARG A 201 -7.80 5.51 16.55
C ARG A 201 -8.99 5.88 17.44
N ALA A 202 -9.90 4.95 17.72
CA ALA A 202 -11.02 5.17 18.63
C ALA A 202 -10.56 5.29 20.08
N GLU A 203 -9.62 4.45 20.52
CA GLU A 203 -8.96 4.54 21.83
C GLU A 203 -8.22 5.87 21.98
N LEU A 204 -7.44 6.26 20.96
CA LEU A 204 -6.79 7.56 20.89
C LEU A 204 -7.81 8.71 20.98
N THR A 205 -8.96 8.60 20.29
CA THR A 205 -10.03 9.61 20.34
C THR A 205 -10.68 9.68 21.72
N ASN A 206 -10.90 8.54 22.39
CA ASN A 206 -11.45 8.48 23.73
C ASN A 206 -10.51 9.12 24.77
N ILE A 207 -9.20 8.92 24.63
CA ILE A 207 -8.18 9.54 25.48
C ILE A 207 -8.09 11.05 25.21
N LEU A 208 -8.30 11.48 23.96
CA LEU A 208 -8.16 12.88 23.55
C LEU A 208 -9.40 13.77 23.84
N GLY A 209 -10.57 13.19 24.10
CA GLY A 209 -11.79 13.92 24.48
C GLY A 209 -12.56 14.58 23.33
N SER A 210 -13.89 14.55 23.41
CA SER A 210 -14.85 14.95 22.37
C SER A 210 -15.30 16.41 22.47
N SER A 211 -14.68 17.33 21.68
CA SER A 211 -15.39 18.55 21.24
C SER A 211 -14.77 19.31 20.06
N VAL A 212 -13.53 19.04 19.64
CA VAL A 212 -12.87 19.77 18.54
C VAL A 212 -12.34 18.82 17.46
N SER A 213 -12.95 18.87 16.28
CA SER A 213 -12.50 18.14 15.09
C SER A 213 -11.15 18.69 14.60
N PHE A 214 -10.23 17.80 14.26
CA PHE A 214 -8.91 18.18 13.72
C PHE A 214 -9.01 19.07 12.48
N ASN A 215 -10.03 18.83 11.65
CA ASN A 215 -10.31 19.62 10.44
C ASN A 215 -10.69 21.08 10.74
N ASP A 216 -11.35 21.34 11.87
CA ASP A 216 -11.72 22.70 12.27
C ASP A 216 -10.48 23.48 12.72
N VAL A 217 -9.55 22.80 13.40
CA VAL A 217 -8.26 23.38 13.81
C VAL A 217 -7.40 23.73 12.60
N ILE A 218 -7.35 22.84 11.60
CA ILE A 218 -6.66 23.12 10.33
C ILE A 218 -7.30 24.34 9.64
N SER A 219 -8.63 24.42 9.61
CA SER A 219 -9.34 25.52 8.95
C SER A 219 -9.09 26.85 9.64
N ALA A 220 -9.15 26.89 10.97
CA ALA A 220 -8.82 28.07 11.77
C ALA A 220 -7.34 28.50 11.58
N SER A 221 -6.41 27.54 11.54
CA SER A 221 -4.99 27.80 11.31
C SER A 221 -4.70 28.31 9.89
N LYS A 222 -5.39 27.79 8.88
CA LYS A 222 -5.32 28.30 7.49
C LYS A 222 -5.83 29.73 7.41
N TYR A 223 -6.96 30.02 8.06
CA TYR A 223 -7.53 31.36 8.11
C TYR A 223 -6.57 32.35 8.79
N ALA A 224 -6.07 32.01 9.98
CA ALA A 224 -5.11 32.82 10.72
C ALA A 224 -3.82 33.05 9.93
N SER A 225 -3.33 32.01 9.24
CA SER A 225 -2.17 32.11 8.36
C SER A 225 -2.38 33.14 7.24
N LYS A 226 -3.54 33.08 6.56
CA LYS A 226 -3.89 34.01 5.48
C LYS A 226 -3.94 35.47 5.93
N VAL A 227 -4.48 35.74 7.11
CA VAL A 227 -4.70 37.12 7.58
C VAL A 227 -3.51 37.72 8.33
N THR A 228 -2.59 36.89 8.84
CA THR A 228 -1.42 37.36 9.61
C THR A 228 -0.07 37.17 8.91
N GLY A 229 -0.02 36.35 7.85
CA GLY A 229 1.23 36.02 7.15
C GLY A 229 2.13 35.03 7.90
N ILE A 230 1.65 34.42 8.99
CA ILE A 230 2.36 33.34 9.70
C ILE A 230 2.06 32.01 9.00
N ARG A 231 3.05 31.10 8.87
CA ARG A 231 2.78 29.81 8.22
C ARG A 231 1.84 28.95 9.09
N LYS A 232 0.87 28.29 8.45
CA LYS A 232 -0.12 27.42 9.11
C LYS A 232 0.53 26.34 9.97
N ASP A 233 1.62 25.74 9.49
CA ASP A 233 2.28 24.62 10.15
C ASP A 233 2.88 25.03 11.51
N TYR A 234 3.47 26.23 11.56
CA TYR A 234 3.96 26.83 12.80
C TYR A 234 2.81 27.12 13.79
N LEU A 235 1.68 27.65 13.32
CA LEU A 235 0.50 27.85 14.17
C LEU A 235 -0.02 26.53 14.76
N LEU A 236 -0.02 25.45 13.97
CA LEU A 236 -0.38 24.11 14.46
C LEU A 236 0.62 23.62 15.51
N GLY A 237 1.93 23.79 15.28
CA GLY A 237 2.97 23.47 16.25
C GLY A 237 2.78 24.18 17.60
N VAL A 238 2.47 25.48 17.58
CA VAL A 238 2.18 26.24 18.80
C VAL A 238 0.93 25.70 19.50
N LEU A 239 -0.16 25.44 18.77
CA LEU A 239 -1.40 24.92 19.34
C LEU A 239 -1.25 23.52 19.95
N VAL A 240 -0.40 22.66 19.38
CA VAL A 240 -0.10 21.35 19.97
C VAL A 240 0.46 21.52 21.38
N VAL A 241 1.46 22.40 21.54
CA VAL A 241 2.14 22.59 22.82
C VAL A 241 1.27 23.35 23.83
N GLU A 242 0.51 24.36 23.38
CA GLU A 242 -0.27 25.22 24.28
C GLU A 242 -1.56 24.57 24.79
N SER A 243 -2.29 23.87 23.93
CA SER A 243 -3.67 23.46 24.25
C SER A 243 -4.09 22.14 23.64
N ASN A 244 -3.13 21.35 23.16
CA ASN A 244 -3.39 20.13 22.39
C ASN A 244 -4.40 20.41 21.26
N LEU A 245 -4.08 21.38 20.40
CA LEU A 245 -4.93 21.80 19.27
C LEU A 245 -6.26 22.46 19.69
N GLY A 246 -6.28 23.16 20.82
CA GLY A 246 -7.47 23.81 21.35
C GLY A 246 -8.43 22.89 22.10
N ARG A 247 -8.09 21.60 22.25
CA ARG A 247 -8.92 20.58 22.92
C ARG A 247 -8.87 20.71 24.43
N TYR A 248 -7.76 21.20 24.98
CA TYR A 248 -7.60 21.41 26.40
C TYR A 248 -7.44 22.91 26.68
N THR A 249 -8.55 23.55 27.05
CA THR A 249 -8.55 24.96 27.45
C THR A 249 -8.30 25.15 28.96
N GLY A 250 -7.81 24.11 29.64
CA GLY A 250 -7.54 24.08 31.08
C GLY A 250 -8.44 23.14 31.88
N GLY A 251 -7.97 22.73 33.06
CA GLY A 251 -8.68 21.80 33.96
C GLY A 251 -9.35 22.49 35.15
N CYS A 252 -8.90 23.69 35.50
CA CYS A 252 -9.34 24.43 36.67
C CYS A 252 -10.46 25.40 36.31
N ASP A 253 -11.23 25.82 37.30
CA ASP A 253 -12.22 26.86 37.17
C ASP A 253 -11.76 28.20 37.76
N TYR A 254 -12.66 29.18 37.70
CA TYR A 254 -12.47 30.52 38.25
C TYR A 254 -12.00 30.54 39.73
N LYS A 255 -12.50 29.63 40.57
CA LYS A 255 -12.14 29.56 41.99
C LYS A 255 -10.79 28.88 42.19
N GLU A 256 -10.52 27.83 41.44
CA GLU A 256 -9.29 27.05 41.52
C GLU A 256 -8.08 27.81 40.96
N SER A 257 -8.31 28.78 40.07
CA SER A 257 -7.27 29.70 39.62
C SER A 257 -6.78 30.64 40.74
N ARG A 258 -5.46 30.86 40.79
CA ARG A 258 -4.79 31.83 41.67
C ARG A 258 -4.58 33.17 40.97
N MET A 259 -5.41 33.50 39.98
CA MET A 259 -5.40 34.81 39.32
C MET A 259 -5.60 35.94 40.33
N SER A 260 -4.96 37.08 40.10
CA SER A 260 -5.21 38.31 40.86
C SER A 260 -6.65 38.78 40.70
N ASP A 261 -7.16 39.55 41.67
CA ASP A 261 -8.52 40.09 41.63
C ASP A 261 -8.79 40.93 40.37
N TYR A 262 -7.77 41.64 39.90
CA TYR A 262 -7.81 42.38 38.63
C TYR A 262 -8.12 41.46 37.43
N ARG A 263 -7.36 40.38 37.25
CA ARG A 263 -7.56 39.42 36.15
C ARG A 263 -8.88 38.64 36.29
N LYS A 264 -9.26 38.32 37.53
CA LYS A 264 -10.58 37.73 37.84
C LYS A 264 -11.72 38.67 37.45
N GLY A 265 -11.57 39.98 37.65
CA GLY A 265 -12.50 41.00 37.17
C GLY A 265 -12.69 40.93 35.66
N ILE A 266 -11.59 41.03 34.92
CA ILE A 266 -11.59 40.98 33.45
C ILE A 266 -12.21 39.68 32.93
N PHE A 267 -11.85 38.53 33.51
CA PHE A 267 -12.39 37.24 33.11
C PHE A 267 -13.93 37.18 33.24
N ARG A 268 -14.48 37.73 34.33
CA ARG A 268 -15.94 37.81 34.52
C ARG A 268 -16.57 38.70 33.46
N ASP A 269 -15.95 39.82 33.13
CA ASP A 269 -16.48 40.76 32.13
C ASP A 269 -16.47 40.16 30.72
N ILE A 270 -15.41 39.43 30.35
CA ILE A 270 -15.33 38.66 29.10
C ILE A 270 -16.46 37.63 29.03
N CYS A 271 -16.60 36.80 30.06
CA CYS A 271 -17.67 35.79 30.11
C CYS A 271 -19.06 36.45 30.03
N LYS A 272 -19.27 37.58 30.72
CA LYS A 272 -20.52 38.32 30.67
C LYS A 272 -20.81 38.84 29.26
N GLY A 273 -19.81 39.39 28.56
CA GLY A 273 -19.94 39.85 27.17
C GLY A 273 -20.33 38.73 26.21
N LEU A 274 -19.82 37.53 26.43
CA LEU A 274 -20.11 36.32 25.64
C LEU A 274 -21.33 35.53 26.14
N LYS A 275 -22.02 36.02 27.19
CA LYS A 275 -23.15 35.36 27.85
C LYS A 275 -22.81 33.96 28.41
N TYR A 276 -21.55 33.76 28.81
CA TYR A 276 -21.06 32.54 29.45
C TYR A 276 -21.15 32.62 30.98
N ASN A 277 -21.35 31.47 31.62
CA ASN A 277 -21.25 31.36 33.07
C ASN A 277 -19.78 31.21 33.46
N TYR A 278 -19.15 32.31 33.91
CA TYR A 278 -17.74 32.35 34.30
C TYR A 278 -17.34 31.27 35.33
N LYS A 279 -18.28 30.77 36.15
CA LYS A 279 -18.00 29.71 37.13
C LYS A 279 -17.81 28.33 36.49
N LYS A 280 -18.33 28.14 35.28
CA LYS A 280 -18.26 26.87 34.53
C LYS A 280 -17.16 26.88 33.47
N MET A 281 -16.67 28.06 33.10
CA MET A 281 -15.61 28.18 32.11
C MET A 281 -14.29 27.69 32.68
N LYS A 282 -13.61 26.86 31.90
CA LYS A 282 -12.33 26.28 32.26
C LYS A 282 -11.16 27.20 31.88
N VAL A 283 -10.15 27.16 32.75
CA VAL A 283 -8.89 27.90 32.65
C VAL A 283 -7.73 27.01 33.10
N SER A 284 -6.50 27.38 32.75
CA SER A 284 -5.31 26.65 33.18
C SER A 284 -5.20 26.61 34.70
N CYS A 285 -4.75 25.48 35.23
CA CYS A 285 -4.49 25.33 36.65
C CYS A 285 -3.20 26.05 37.07
N PRO A 286 -3.13 26.53 38.32
CA PRO A 286 -1.86 26.96 38.88
C PRO A 286 -0.85 25.78 38.87
N PRO A 287 0.36 25.98 38.35
CA PRO A 287 1.38 24.94 38.33
C PRO A 287 1.81 24.56 39.75
N SER A 288 2.09 23.28 39.98
CA SER A 288 2.57 22.76 41.27
C SER A 288 4.05 23.05 41.53
N GLY A 289 4.87 23.08 40.46
CA GLY A 289 6.33 23.17 40.55
C GLY A 289 6.92 24.58 40.51
N TYR A 290 6.12 25.63 40.29
CA TYR A 290 6.60 27.02 40.30
C TYR A 290 5.49 28.01 40.64
N SER A 291 5.87 29.27 40.91
CA SER A 291 4.94 30.34 41.35
C SER A 291 4.08 30.90 40.21
N GLY A 292 3.36 30.04 39.49
CA GLY A 292 2.38 30.44 38.49
C GLY A 292 0.97 30.61 39.09
N THR A 293 0.16 31.47 38.48
CA THR A 293 -1.20 31.75 38.95
C THR A 293 -2.27 30.85 38.34
N GLY A 294 -1.95 30.17 37.24
CA GLY A 294 -2.98 29.63 36.34
C GLY A 294 -3.89 30.74 35.79
N GLY A 295 -4.99 30.36 35.16
CA GLY A 295 -6.01 31.28 34.68
C GLY A 295 -5.95 31.62 33.20
N ALA A 296 -5.07 30.97 32.44
CA ALA A 296 -5.06 31.09 30.98
C ALA A 296 -6.33 30.47 30.40
N MET A 297 -7.00 31.16 29.51
CA MET A 297 -8.32 30.81 28.99
C MET A 297 -8.26 30.53 27.49
N GLY A 298 -9.22 29.74 27.03
CA GLY A 298 -9.49 29.58 25.61
C GLY A 298 -8.50 28.70 24.85
N VAL A 299 -8.71 28.63 23.54
CA VAL A 299 -8.01 27.74 22.59
C VAL A 299 -6.51 27.96 22.59
N ALA A 300 -6.06 29.19 22.81
CA ALA A 300 -4.65 29.54 22.76
C ALA A 300 -4.05 29.84 24.14
N GLN A 301 -4.76 29.53 25.23
CA GLN A 301 -4.27 29.73 26.60
C GLN A 301 -3.78 31.16 26.88
N PHE A 302 -4.64 32.15 26.63
CA PHE A 302 -4.33 33.55 26.93
C PHE A 302 -4.75 33.95 28.33
N MET A 303 -3.97 34.77 29.02
CA MET A 303 -4.44 35.43 30.24
C MET A 303 -5.54 36.46 29.93
N PRO A 304 -6.52 36.69 30.83
CA PRO A 304 -7.66 37.59 30.57
C PRO A 304 -7.27 39.02 30.17
N ASP A 305 -6.26 39.58 30.84
CA ASP A 305 -5.70 40.90 30.53
C ASP A 305 -5.02 40.95 29.16
N THR A 306 -4.32 39.88 28.78
CA THR A 306 -3.69 39.79 27.46
C THR A 306 -4.75 39.74 26.36
N TRP A 307 -5.83 38.97 26.54
CA TRP A 307 -6.92 38.88 25.57
C TRP A 307 -7.56 40.23 25.26
N ILE A 308 -7.87 41.02 26.29
CA ILE A 308 -8.44 42.37 26.12
C ILE A 308 -7.51 43.26 25.29
N GLY A 309 -6.19 43.15 25.47
CA GLY A 309 -5.21 43.90 24.67
C GLY A 309 -5.27 43.60 23.17
N TYR A 310 -5.77 42.42 22.78
CA TYR A 310 -5.93 42.03 21.37
C TYR A 310 -7.36 42.15 20.85
N GLN A 311 -8.36 42.39 21.71
CA GLN A 311 -9.78 42.34 21.36
C GLN A 311 -10.12 43.13 20.08
N SER A 312 -9.68 44.39 19.98
CA SER A 312 -9.94 45.22 18.81
C SER A 312 -9.25 44.71 17.54
N SER A 313 -8.06 44.12 17.67
CA SER A 313 -7.34 43.52 16.53
C SER A 313 -8.02 42.24 16.06
N ILE A 314 -8.54 41.43 16.99
CA ILE A 314 -9.30 40.21 16.65
C ILE A 314 -10.57 40.60 15.91
N THR A 315 -11.37 41.51 16.46
CA THR A 315 -12.60 41.99 15.81
C THR A 315 -12.34 42.58 14.43
N ALA A 316 -11.26 43.34 14.25
CA ALA A 316 -10.90 43.89 12.95
C ALA A 316 -10.56 42.82 11.90
N VAL A 317 -10.04 41.67 12.34
CA VAL A 317 -9.63 40.56 11.46
C VAL A 317 -10.79 39.57 11.23
N THR A 318 -11.45 39.12 12.30
CA THR A 318 -12.46 38.04 12.26
C THR A 318 -13.88 38.55 12.08
N GLY A 319 -14.14 39.82 12.40
CA GLY A 319 -15.48 40.40 12.41
C GLY A 319 -16.32 40.04 13.63
N HIS A 320 -15.83 39.16 14.53
CA HIS A 320 -16.56 38.79 15.74
C HIS A 320 -16.52 39.91 16.80
N ASN A 321 -17.68 40.26 17.34
CA ASN A 321 -17.83 41.30 18.35
C ASN A 321 -18.92 40.96 19.39
N PRO A 322 -18.57 40.64 20.65
CA PRO A 322 -17.21 40.48 21.15
C PRO A 322 -16.56 39.19 20.60
N PRO A 323 -15.23 39.18 20.38
CA PRO A 323 -14.52 37.96 19.99
C PRO A 323 -14.46 36.97 21.17
N ASP A 324 -14.43 35.67 20.86
CA ASP A 324 -14.55 34.58 21.82
C ASP A 324 -13.23 33.80 22.01
N PRO A 325 -12.60 33.80 23.20
CA PRO A 325 -11.36 33.06 23.41
C PRO A 325 -11.51 31.54 23.29
N TRP A 326 -12.72 31.00 23.44
CA TRP A 326 -12.99 29.58 23.26
C TRP A 326 -13.38 29.22 21.81
N SER A 327 -13.56 30.20 20.93
CA SER A 327 -13.68 29.98 19.48
C SER A 327 -12.32 29.65 18.88
N LEU A 328 -12.25 28.60 18.06
CA LEU A 328 -11.03 28.23 17.34
C LEU A 328 -10.52 29.38 16.47
N THR A 329 -11.41 30.03 15.72
CA THR A 329 -11.01 31.10 14.80
C THR A 329 -10.42 32.29 15.55
N ASP A 330 -11.12 32.80 16.57
CA ASP A 330 -10.64 33.95 17.33
C ASP A 330 -9.40 33.62 18.17
N GLY A 331 -9.37 32.44 18.80
CA GLY A 331 -8.23 31.98 19.59
C GLY A 331 -6.95 31.83 18.76
N VAL A 332 -7.04 31.14 17.61
CA VAL A 332 -5.89 30.93 16.71
C VAL A 332 -5.45 32.23 16.04
N VAL A 333 -6.38 33.12 15.67
CA VAL A 333 -6.05 34.45 15.16
C VAL A 333 -5.35 35.29 16.21
N THR A 334 -5.81 35.27 17.47
CA THR A 334 -5.15 36.00 18.57
C THR A 334 -3.72 35.51 18.78
N MET A 335 -3.54 34.18 18.77
CA MET A 335 -2.23 33.54 18.85
C MET A 335 -1.32 34.03 17.72
N ALA A 336 -1.80 33.97 16.48
CA ALA A 336 -1.05 34.43 15.32
C ALA A 336 -0.69 35.92 15.43
N LEU A 337 -1.65 36.78 15.80
CA LEU A 337 -1.42 38.22 15.98
C LEU A 337 -0.35 38.51 17.05
N LYS A 338 -0.31 37.76 18.15
CA LYS A 338 0.75 37.93 19.16
C LYS A 338 2.11 37.48 18.63
N LEU A 339 2.17 36.37 17.91
CA LEU A 339 3.42 35.85 17.33
C LEU A 339 4.04 36.82 16.31
N THR A 340 3.21 37.56 15.54
CA THR A 340 3.70 38.56 14.58
C THR A 340 4.49 39.72 15.21
N LYS A 341 4.41 39.90 16.55
CA LYS A 341 5.16 40.96 17.25
C LYS A 341 6.67 40.71 17.29
N VAL A 342 7.13 39.50 16.97
CA VAL A 342 8.56 39.20 16.85
C VAL A 342 9.00 39.39 15.40
N ASN A 343 10.01 40.23 15.22
CA ASN A 343 10.56 40.53 13.89
C ASN A 343 11.12 39.26 13.23
N GLY A 344 10.72 39.01 11.98
CA GLY A 344 11.20 37.89 11.18
C GLY A 344 10.30 36.65 11.16
N VAL A 345 9.27 36.58 12.01
CA VAL A 345 8.34 35.43 12.04
C VAL A 345 7.49 35.35 10.78
N THR A 346 7.04 36.49 10.24
CA THR A 346 6.30 36.55 8.96
C THR A 346 7.19 36.30 7.73
N ASN A 347 8.52 36.30 7.92
CA ASN A 347 9.48 35.85 6.90
C ASN A 347 9.85 34.37 7.09
N HIS A 348 9.15 33.65 7.98
CA HIS A 348 9.33 32.22 8.26
C HIS A 348 10.76 31.84 8.65
N LYS A 349 11.46 32.74 9.35
CA LYS A 349 12.78 32.42 9.91
C LYS A 349 12.60 31.54 11.14
N GLU A 350 13.11 30.32 11.12
CA GLU A 350 13.03 29.37 12.24
C GLU A 350 13.50 29.98 13.56
N SER A 351 14.62 30.70 13.56
CA SER A 351 15.11 31.38 14.78
C SER A 351 14.16 32.46 15.31
N ALA A 352 13.41 33.12 14.42
CA ALA A 352 12.39 34.07 14.83
C ALA A 352 11.13 33.35 15.34
N GLU A 353 10.73 32.24 14.72
CA GLU A 353 9.62 31.39 15.16
C GLU A 353 9.89 30.77 16.54
N ALA A 354 11.08 30.21 16.77
CA ALA A 354 11.49 29.71 18.09
C ALA A 354 11.41 30.82 19.15
N LYS A 355 12.00 31.99 18.85
CA LYS A 355 11.96 33.16 19.73
C LYS A 355 10.53 33.65 19.98
N ALA A 356 9.68 33.67 18.96
CA ALA A 356 8.30 34.14 19.07
C ALA A 356 7.48 33.29 20.03
N TYR A 357 7.69 31.99 20.02
CA TYR A 357 7.06 31.11 20.99
C TYR A 357 7.58 31.34 22.42
N CYS A 358 8.88 31.55 22.59
CA CYS A 358 9.44 31.92 23.90
C CYS A 358 8.86 33.23 24.45
N VAL A 359 8.71 34.24 23.58
CA VAL A 359 8.05 35.52 23.92
C VAL A 359 6.56 35.31 24.19
N TYR A 360 5.91 34.39 23.47
CA TYR A 360 4.53 34.02 23.69
C TYR A 360 4.29 33.52 25.11
N LEU A 361 5.14 32.60 25.57
CA LEU A 361 5.10 31.97 26.88
C LEU A 361 5.49 32.90 28.04
N ALA A 362 6.65 33.56 27.93
CA ALA A 362 7.30 34.22 29.05
C ALA A 362 7.42 35.75 28.92
N GLY A 363 6.89 36.33 27.83
CA GLY A 363 6.92 37.78 27.60
C GLY A 363 8.35 38.32 27.62
N ASN A 364 8.59 39.39 28.38
CA ASN A 364 9.91 40.02 28.47
C ASN A 364 10.99 39.13 29.12
N ASN A 365 10.60 38.09 29.86
CA ASN A 365 11.51 37.15 30.51
C ASN A 365 11.88 35.94 29.62
N TRP A 366 11.53 35.98 28.33
CA TRP A 366 11.70 34.87 27.40
C TRP A 366 13.12 34.30 27.35
N ALA A 367 14.15 35.15 27.39
CA ALA A 367 15.55 34.70 27.35
C ALA A 367 15.87 33.83 28.57
N SER A 368 15.40 34.20 29.76
CA SER A 368 15.61 33.37 30.96
C SER A 368 14.81 32.07 30.94
N TYR A 369 13.70 32.01 30.20
CA TYR A 369 12.83 30.84 30.15
C TYR A 369 13.28 29.82 29.09
N CYS A 370 13.80 30.29 27.96
CA CYS A 370 14.26 29.45 26.86
C CYS A 370 15.77 29.22 26.81
N ASP A 371 16.61 30.14 27.27
CA ASP A 371 18.08 30.00 27.14
C ASP A 371 18.73 29.38 28.39
N ASN A 372 18.17 29.57 29.59
CA ASN A 372 18.86 29.25 30.86
C ASN A 372 18.44 27.93 31.54
N ASN A 373 17.38 27.26 31.08
CA ASN A 373 16.83 26.06 31.76
C ASN A 373 17.09 24.75 31.01
N GLY A 374 17.93 24.73 29.98
CA GLY A 374 18.19 23.54 29.15
C GLY A 374 16.95 23.00 28.43
N THR A 375 15.86 23.76 28.38
CA THR A 375 14.57 23.37 27.79
C THR A 375 14.33 24.19 26.53
N ASN A 376 14.42 23.54 25.36
CA ASN A 376 14.26 24.24 24.09
C ASN A 376 12.79 24.24 23.63
N TYR A 377 11.98 25.07 24.28
CA TYR A 377 10.55 25.23 23.96
C TYR A 377 10.32 25.71 22.51
N GLY A 378 11.23 26.53 21.98
CA GLY A 378 11.19 26.96 20.58
C GLY A 378 11.39 25.80 19.61
N ASP A 379 12.40 24.98 19.83
CA ASP A 379 12.66 23.77 19.02
C ASP A 379 11.50 22.77 19.13
N LEU A 380 10.86 22.63 20.29
CA LEU A 380 9.70 21.76 20.44
C LEU A 380 8.56 22.16 19.50
N VAL A 381 8.26 23.45 19.42
CA VAL A 381 7.24 23.96 18.50
C VAL A 381 7.65 23.79 17.05
N LEU A 382 8.91 24.06 16.71
CA LEU A 382 9.42 23.85 15.35
C LEU A 382 9.37 22.37 14.94
N TYR A 383 9.73 21.47 15.85
CA TYR A 383 9.61 20.03 15.62
C TYR A 383 8.17 19.65 15.28
N TRP A 384 7.19 20.12 16.04
CA TRP A 384 5.79 19.87 15.73
C TRP A 384 5.38 20.54 14.41
N ALA A 385 5.80 21.77 14.16
CA ALA A 385 5.50 22.49 12.93
C ALA A 385 6.01 21.75 11.68
N ASP A 386 7.19 21.15 11.74
CA ASP A 386 7.79 20.50 10.58
C ASP A 386 7.32 19.06 10.39
N ASN A 387 6.74 18.46 11.43
CA ASN A 387 6.30 17.06 11.43
C ASN A 387 4.79 16.88 11.59
N TYR A 388 3.99 17.95 11.67
CA TYR A 388 2.56 17.83 11.98
C TYR A 388 1.81 16.95 10.96
N GLU A 389 2.14 16.99 9.67
CA GLU A 389 1.48 16.14 8.66
C GLU A 389 1.77 14.66 8.88
N LYS A 390 2.98 14.31 9.30
CA LYS A 390 3.36 12.93 9.62
C LYS A 390 2.80 12.47 10.96
N LEU A 391 2.67 13.39 11.93
CA LEU A 391 2.32 13.08 13.31
C LEU A 391 0.82 13.23 13.63
N LEU A 392 0.07 13.91 12.76
CA LEU A 392 -1.34 14.28 12.93
C LEU A 392 -2.18 14.17 11.64
N GLY A 393 -1.58 13.94 10.47
CA GLY A 393 -2.31 13.71 9.21
C GLY A 393 -2.92 12.31 9.11
N ASP A 394 -4.05 12.22 8.41
CA ASP A 394 -4.91 11.02 8.27
C ASP A 394 -4.26 9.77 7.68
#